data_AF-A0A7C4JPH4-F1
#
_entry.id   AF-A0A7C4JPH4-F1
#
_cell.length_a   1.000
_cell.length_b   1.000
_cell.length_c   1.000
_cell.angle_alpha   90.00
_cell.angle_beta   90.00
_cell.angle_gamma   90.00
#
_symmetry.space_group_name_H-M   'P 1'
#
loop_
_entity.id
_entity.type
_entity.pdbx_description
1 polymer ?
#
loop_
_entity_poly.entity_id
_entity_poly.type
_entity_poly.pdbx_seq_one_letter_code
_entity_poly.pdbx_strand_id
1 'polypeptide(L)' 'MGEFIQNCKRLLQIARKPDSEEFSRITKISGLGFLLIGAMGFIIMYVASIISGA' A
#
# COMPACT_ATOMS: atom_id res chain seq x y z
N MET A 1 7.80 27.68 18.24
CA MET A 1 6.70 27.10 17.44
C MET A 1 6.76 27.52 15.97
N GLY A 2 6.85 28.82 15.64
CA GLY A 2 6.87 29.30 14.24
C GLY A 2 8.03 28.77 13.38
N GLU A 3 9.25 28.65 13.94
CA GLU A 3 10.40 28.09 13.21
C GLU A 3 10.20 26.64 12.77
N PHE A 4 9.50 25.82 13.56
CA PHE A 4 9.26 24.42 13.22
C PHE A 4 8.40 24.28 11.96
N ILE A 5 7.33 25.07 11.87
CA ILE A 5 6.44 25.11 10.70
C ILE A 5 7.20 25.57 9.45
N GLN A 6 8.08 26.56 9.59
CA GLN A 6 8.88 27.08 8.48
C GLN A 6 9.90 26.05 7.97
N ASN A 7 10.50 25.27 8.88
CA ASN A 7 11.37 24.15 8.52
C ASN A 7 10.60 23.02 7.83
N CYS A 8 9.43 22.61 8.36
CA CYS A 8 8.56 21.64 7.70
C CYS A 8 8.17 22.07 6.27
N LYS A 9 7.89 23.36 6.05
CA LYS A 9 7.58 23.90 4.71
C LYS A 9 8.73 23.72 3.73
N ARG A 10 9.97 24.00 4.15
CA ARG A 10 11.17 23.77 3.31
C ARG A 10 11.38 22.28 3.02
N LEU A 11 11.19 21.41 4.01
CA LEU A 11 11.32 19.97 3.85
C LEU A 11 10.31 19.41 2.83
N LEU A 12 9.05 19.85 2.89
CA LEU A 12 8.02 19.44 1.93
C LEU A 12 8.31 19.91 0.50
N GLN A 13 8.97 21.07 0.33
CA GLN A 13 9.40 21.56 -0.98
C GLN A 13 10.59 20.79 -1.56
N ILE A 14 11.46 20.25 -0.69
CA ILE A 14 12.61 19.43 -1.07
C ILE A 14 12.19 17.99 -1.36
N ALA A 15 11.10 17.50 -0.76
CA ALA A 15 10.57 16.18 -1.02
C ALA A 15 10.23 16.03 -2.52
N ARG A 16 10.89 15.08 -3.18
CA ARG A 16 10.69 14.81 -4.61
C ARG A 16 9.38 14.09 -4.80
N LYS A 17 8.47 14.67 -5.60
CA LYS A 17 7.27 13.97 -6.05
C LYS A 17 7.69 12.74 -6.86
N PRO A 18 7.15 11.54 -6.58
CA PRO A 18 7.48 10.35 -7.35
C PRO A 18 7.09 10.54 -8.81
N ASP A 19 7.90 10.01 -9.71
CA ASP A 19 7.56 10.01 -11.13
C ASP A 19 6.36 9.08 -11.39
N SER A 20 5.56 9.38 -12.41
CA SER A 20 4.41 8.54 -12.79
C SER A 20 4.79 7.11 -13.13
N GLU A 21 5.98 6.88 -13.69
CA GLU A 21 6.51 5.55 -13.99
C GLU A 21 6.93 4.80 -12.72
N GLU A 22 7.66 5.47 -11.82
CA GLU A 22 8.04 4.91 -10.51
C GLU A 22 6.80 4.53 -9.69
N PHE A 23 5.80 5.41 -9.66
CA PHE A 23 4.53 5.15 -9.00
C PHE A 23 3.85 3.91 -9.59
N SER A 24 3.74 3.82 -10.92
CA SER A 24 3.13 2.65 -11.57
C SER A 24 3.87 1.35 -11.26
N ARG A 25 5.21 1.38 -11.22
CA ARG A 25 6.03 0.20 -10.87
C ARG A 25 5.75 -0.26 -9.44
N ILE A 26 5.78 0.67 -8.48
CA ILE A 26 5.51 0.37 -7.06
C ILE A 26 4.08 -0.13 -6.88
N THR A 27 3.09 0.52 -7.49
CA THR A 27 1.68 0.09 -7.41
C THR A 27 1.46 -1.29 -7.98
N LYS A 28 2.12 -1.65 -9.11
CA LYS A 28 2.01 -2.99 -9.69
C LYS A 28 2.59 -4.06 -8.77
N ILE A 29 3.77 -3.82 -8.21
CA ILE A 29 4.45 -4.77 -7.32
C ILE A 29 3.67 -4.95 -6.01
N SER A 30 3.29 -3.85 -5.36
CA SER A 30 2.50 -3.87 -4.13
C SER A 30 1.10 -4.45 -4.36
N GLY A 31 0.46 -4.12 -5.48
CA GLY A 31 -0.84 -4.66 -5.89
C GLY A 31 -0.80 -6.18 -6.09
N LEU A 32 0.28 -6.69 -6.70
CA LEU A 32 0.55 -8.13 -6.79
C LEU A 32 0.67 -8.77 -5.40
N GLY A 33 1.39 -8.14 -4.46
CA GLY A 33 1.50 -8.61 -3.09
C GLY A 33 0.15 -8.67 -2.36
N PHE A 34 -0.67 -7.62 -2.45
CA PHE A 34 -2.01 -7.61 -1.88
C PHE A 34 -2.92 -8.69 -2.46
N LEU A 35 -2.85 -8.90 -3.78
CA LEU A 35 -3.67 -9.91 -4.45
C LEU A 35 -3.27 -11.32 -4.02
N LEU A 36 -1.97 -11.61 -3.87
CA LEU A 36 -1.47 -12.90 -3.39
C LEU A 36 -1.89 -13.18 -1.94
N ILE A 37 -1.68 -12.22 -1.04
CA ILE A 37 -2.04 -12.38 0.38
C ILE A 37 -3.56 -12.49 0.53
N GLY A 38 -4.31 -11.66 -0.18
CA GLY A 38 -5.77 -11.68 -0.22
C GLY A 38 -6.31 -13.01 -0.76
N ALA A 39 -5.73 -13.54 -1.84
CA ALA A 39 -6.10 -14.84 -2.38
C ALA A 39 -5.78 -15.98 -1.40
N MET A 40 -4.65 -15.92 -0.71
CA MET A 40 -4.28 -16.94 0.28
C MET A 40 -5.26 -16.95 1.46
N GLY A 41 -5.62 -15.78 1.99
CA GLY A 41 -6.65 -15.66 3.03
C GLY A 41 -8.03 -16.07 2.54
N PHE A 42 -8.38 -15.72 1.29
CA PHE A 42 -9.64 -16.11 0.66
C PHE A 42 -9.75 -17.63 0.54
N ILE A 43 -8.70 -18.33 0.09
CA ILE A 43 -8.71 -19.79 -0.03
C ILE A 43 -8.92 -20.44 1.34
N ILE A 44 -8.24 -19.97 2.38
CA ILE A 44 -8.39 -20.50 3.75
C ILE A 44 -9.85 -20.32 4.22
N MET A 45 -10.41 -19.13 4.06
CA MET A 45 -11.79 -18.85 4.48
C MET A 45 -12.82 -19.59 3.63
N TYR A 46 -12.58 -19.73 2.33
CA TYR A 46 -13.44 -20.46 1.40
C TYR A 46 -13.51 -21.94 1.78
N VAL A 47 -12.36 -22.57 2.02
CA VAL A 47 -12.27 -23.96 2.47
C VAL A 47 -12.91 -24.12 3.85
N ALA A 48 -12.64 -23.22 4.79
CA ALA A 48 -13.26 -23.23 6.11
C ALA A 48 -14.79 -23.09 6.03
N SER A 49 -15.31 -22.24 5.13
CA SER A 49 -16.76 -22.07 4.91
C SER A 49 -17.42 -23.35 4.39
N ILE A 50 -16.78 -24.04 3.43
CA ILE A 50 -17.29 -25.30 2.89
C ILE A 50 -17.25 -26.41 3.94
N ILE A 51 -16.19 -26.49 4.75
CA ILE A 51 -16.07 -27.50 5.82
C ILE A 51 -17.06 -27.21 6.96
N SER A 52 -17.26 -25.95 7.33
CA SER A 52 -18.12 -25.56 8.44
C SER A 52 -19.62 -25.71 8.13
N GLY A 53 -19.99 -26.05 6.89
CA GLY A 53 -21.35 -26.45 6.53
C GLY A 53 -22.42 -25.37 6.71
N ALA A 54 -22.07 -24.11 6.46
CA ALA A 54 -23.05 -23.04 6.22
C ALA A 54 -23.54 -23.06 4.77
#